data_AF-A0AAC8QD04-F1
#
_entry.id   AF-A0AAC8QD04-F1
#
_cell.length_a   1.000
_cell.length_b   1.000
_cell.length_c   1.000
_cell.angle_alpha   90.00
_cell.angle_beta   90.00
_cell.angle_gamma   90.00
#
_symmetry.space_group_name_H-M   'P 1'
#
loop_
_entity.id
_entity.type
_entity.pdbx_description
1 polymer ?
#
loop_
_entity_poly.entity_id
_entity_poly.type
_entity_poly.pdbx_seq_one_letter_code
_entity_poly.pdbx_strand_id
1 'polypeptide(L)'
;MDASSQIERNRKVRTVLAIILLANWAVAVAKIVFGWMSNSAAVTADGVHSFIDGGSNVLGLVAMSVASRPADDDHPYGHGKFEALASLGIGMMIGIAMLELGRMALDSLLHDRHPVVTPMMAVVMVGTLLVNLAVTTIERRQGEKLQSPLLLADARHTLSDVGVTLAVLGSMGLVWLGFPKADGIVTLGVLVVVARVAWGIVKQAVGILSDTARLDPQKVMNLTLQVPGVRSCRDVRSRGMEGTVYVDLKIEVDPQLTTAQAHELADAVEARLQAEFPEVVDVVVHVEPALLPSSRAQLSTR
;
A
#
# COMPACT_ATOMS: atom_id res chain seq x y z
N MET A 1 -11.17 9.47 -26.38
CA MET A 1 -11.96 10.14 -25.32
C MET A 1 -11.55 11.59 -25.27
N ASP A 2 -12.50 12.50 -25.47
CA ASP A 2 -12.25 13.94 -25.52
C ASP A 2 -11.80 14.49 -24.16
N ALA A 3 -10.90 15.48 -24.12
CA ALA A 3 -10.31 16.00 -22.88
C ALA A 3 -11.39 16.58 -21.92
N SER A 4 -12.45 17.15 -22.49
CA SER A 4 -13.65 17.61 -21.79
C SER A 4 -14.34 16.49 -20.99
N SER A 5 -14.50 15.31 -21.61
CA SER A 5 -15.14 14.13 -21.00
C SER A 5 -14.31 13.54 -19.84
N GLN A 6 -12.98 13.62 -19.93
CA GLN A 6 -12.08 13.16 -18.86
C GLN A 6 -12.13 14.08 -17.64
N ILE A 7 -12.16 15.40 -17.85
CA ILE A 7 -12.28 16.39 -16.76
C ILE A 7 -13.62 16.22 -16.03
N GLU A 8 -14.72 16.05 -16.75
CA GLU A 8 -16.03 15.84 -16.15
C GLU A 8 -16.11 14.52 -15.36
N ARG A 9 -15.52 13.44 -15.89
CA ARG A 9 -15.40 12.16 -15.19
C ARG A 9 -14.60 12.31 -13.89
N ASN A 10 -13.43 12.95 -13.95
CA ASN A 10 -12.56 13.13 -12.78
C ASN A 10 -13.23 13.99 -11.70
N ARG A 11 -14.00 15.02 -12.10
CA ARG A 11 -14.80 15.83 -11.17
C ARG A 11 -15.87 14.99 -10.49
N LYS A 12 -16.62 14.18 -11.25
CA LYS A 12 -17.65 13.27 -10.71
C LYS A 12 -17.06 12.26 -9.72
N VAL A 13 -15.92 11.64 -10.05
CA VAL A 13 -15.22 10.70 -9.14
C VAL A 13 -14.82 11.40 -7.84
N ARG A 14 -14.22 12.60 -7.91
CA ARG A 14 -13.83 13.37 -6.70
C ARG A 14 -15.02 13.75 -5.83
N THR A 15 -16.13 14.18 -6.41
CA THR A 15 -17.34 14.50 -5.65
C THR A 15 -17.90 13.26 -4.96
N VAL A 16 -17.93 12.11 -5.64
CA VAL A 16 -18.38 10.85 -5.06
C VAL A 16 -17.48 10.43 -3.90
N LEU A 17 -16.15 10.45 -4.09
CA LEU A 17 -15.18 10.15 -3.02
C LEU A 17 -15.33 11.09 -1.82
N ALA A 18 -15.54 12.39 -2.04
CA ALA A 18 -15.71 13.36 -0.96
C ALA A 18 -17.00 13.12 -0.15
N ILE A 19 -18.11 12.81 -0.82
CA ILE A 19 -19.38 12.48 -0.15
C ILE A 19 -19.23 11.22 0.69
N ILE A 20 -18.56 10.20 0.13
CA ILE A 20 -18.35 8.93 0.80
C ILE A 20 -17.42 9.08 2.00
N LEU A 21 -16.32 9.82 1.84
CA LEU A 21 -15.41 10.13 2.93
C LEU A 21 -16.16 10.78 4.12
N LEU A 22 -17.01 11.77 3.83
CA LEU A 22 -17.82 12.42 4.87
C LEU A 22 -18.80 11.45 5.55
N ALA A 23 -19.41 10.55 4.78
CA ALA A 23 -20.29 9.51 5.32
C ALA A 23 -19.52 8.53 6.22
N ASN A 24 -18.35 8.05 5.78
CA ASN A 24 -17.50 7.12 6.52
C ASN A 24 -16.99 7.76 7.83
N TRP A 25 -16.59 9.03 7.79
CA TRP A 25 -16.22 9.76 9.01
C TRP A 25 -17.39 10.00 9.96
N ALA A 26 -18.57 10.33 9.45
CA ALA A 26 -19.76 10.46 10.29
C ALA A 26 -20.08 9.14 11.01
N VAL A 27 -19.98 8.01 10.30
CA VAL A 27 -20.13 6.67 10.87
C VAL A 27 -19.04 6.37 11.91
N ALA A 28 -17.78 6.64 11.60
CA ALA A 28 -16.65 6.40 12.49
C ALA A 28 -16.76 7.20 13.79
N VAL A 29 -17.08 8.49 13.70
CA VAL A 29 -17.30 9.36 14.87
C VAL A 29 -18.47 8.85 15.71
N ALA A 30 -19.58 8.45 15.09
CA ALA A 30 -20.70 7.86 15.81
C ALA A 30 -20.26 6.61 16.59
N LYS A 31 -19.55 5.66 15.94
CA LYS A 31 -19.04 4.45 16.61
C LYS A 31 -18.15 4.79 17.80
N ILE A 32 -17.22 5.75 17.67
CA ILE A 32 -16.33 6.16 18.77
C ILE A 32 -17.14 6.70 19.96
N VAL A 33 -18.07 7.62 19.70
CA VAL A 33 -18.90 8.22 20.76
C VAL A 33 -19.73 7.16 21.47
N PHE A 34 -20.41 6.29 20.73
CA PHE A 34 -21.22 5.23 21.31
C PHE A 34 -20.39 4.14 22.00
N GLY A 35 -19.19 3.86 21.50
CA GLY A 35 -18.22 2.95 22.13
C GLY A 35 -17.77 3.44 23.51
N TRP A 36 -17.46 4.74 23.63
CA TRP A 36 -17.15 5.35 24.92
C TRP A 36 -18.34 5.37 25.87
N MET A 37 -19.54 5.68 25.36
CA MET A 37 -20.76 5.64 26.17
C MET A 37 -21.09 4.23 26.68
N SER A 38 -20.70 3.16 25.97
CA SER A 38 -20.93 1.76 26.41
C SER A 38 -19.82 1.20 27.27
N ASN A 39 -18.67 1.86 27.29
CA ASN A 39 -17.43 1.25 27.75
C ASN A 39 -17.10 -0.04 26.95
N SER A 40 -17.52 -0.14 25.68
CA SER A 40 -17.18 -1.26 24.79
C SER A 40 -15.87 -0.97 24.07
N ALA A 41 -14.87 -1.81 24.32
CA ALA A 41 -13.58 -1.72 23.66
C ALA A 41 -13.71 -2.10 22.18
N ALA A 42 -14.56 -3.09 21.86
CA ALA A 42 -14.74 -3.56 20.49
C ALA A 42 -15.38 -2.50 19.57
N VAL A 43 -16.44 -1.82 20.05
CA VAL A 43 -17.10 -0.75 19.28
C VAL A 43 -16.19 0.46 19.12
N THR A 44 -15.46 0.83 20.18
CA THR A 44 -14.48 1.92 20.12
C THR A 44 -13.35 1.60 19.15
N ALA A 45 -12.84 0.36 19.17
CA ALA A 45 -11.80 -0.12 18.27
C ALA A 45 -12.21 -0.04 16.79
N ASP A 46 -13.41 -0.51 16.48
CA ASP A 46 -13.97 -0.44 15.13
C ASP A 46 -14.18 1.02 14.67
N GLY A 47 -14.64 1.90 15.57
CA GLY A 47 -14.78 3.33 15.28
C GLY A 47 -13.44 4.04 15.01
N VAL A 48 -12.42 3.81 15.87
CA VAL A 48 -11.08 4.38 15.70
C VAL A 48 -10.42 3.86 14.42
N HIS A 49 -10.56 2.57 14.12
CA HIS A 49 -10.07 1.98 12.88
C HIS A 49 -10.70 2.63 11.65
N SER A 50 -12.04 2.70 11.59
CA SER A 50 -12.77 3.36 10.50
C SER A 50 -12.37 4.84 10.33
N PHE A 51 -12.08 5.55 11.43
CA PHE A 51 -11.64 6.94 11.39
C PHE A 51 -10.25 7.08 10.75
N ILE A 52 -9.30 6.23 11.16
CA ILE A 52 -7.94 6.22 10.63
C ILE A 52 -7.94 5.83 9.17
N ASP A 53 -8.77 4.88 8.75
CA ASP A 53 -8.83 4.46 7.35
C ASP A 53 -9.35 5.60 6.45
N GLY A 54 -10.40 6.31 6.88
CA GLY A 54 -10.84 7.53 6.18
C GLY A 54 -9.74 8.60 6.12
N GLY A 55 -9.00 8.80 7.21
CA GLY A 55 -7.83 9.70 7.24
C GLY A 55 -6.70 9.25 6.32
N SER A 56 -6.45 7.94 6.24
CA SER A 56 -5.43 7.32 5.40
C SER A 56 -5.77 7.44 3.92
N ASN A 57 -7.05 7.36 3.56
CA ASN A 57 -7.53 7.65 2.22
C ASN A 57 -7.23 9.11 1.82
N VAL A 58 -7.49 10.08 2.71
CA VAL A 58 -7.16 11.49 2.44
C VAL A 58 -5.64 11.68 2.29
N LEU A 59 -4.85 11.14 3.23
CA LEU A 59 -3.40 11.25 3.19
C LEU A 59 -2.86 10.60 1.91
N GLY A 60 -3.36 9.42 1.54
CA GLY A 60 -2.99 8.71 0.32
C GLY A 60 -3.31 9.51 -0.94
N LEU A 61 -4.47 10.16 -1.01
CA LEU A 61 -4.83 11.03 -2.13
C LEU A 61 -3.91 12.25 -2.26
N VAL A 62 -3.58 12.89 -1.13
CA VAL A 62 -2.63 14.02 -1.10
C VAL A 62 -1.25 13.55 -1.51
N ALA A 63 -0.78 12.44 -0.95
CA ALA A 63 0.51 11.85 -1.25
C ALA A 63 0.63 11.46 -2.72
N MET A 64 -0.39 10.83 -3.29
CA MET A 64 -0.46 10.50 -4.72
C MET A 64 -0.40 11.76 -5.59
N SER A 65 -1.04 12.87 -5.17
CA SER A 65 -0.96 14.15 -5.89
C SER A 65 0.44 14.76 -5.84
N VAL A 66 1.21 14.52 -4.79
CA VAL A 66 2.61 14.97 -4.69
C VAL A 66 3.52 14.02 -5.46
N ALA A 67 3.32 12.71 -5.31
CA ALA A 67 4.13 11.66 -5.92
C ALA A 67 4.03 11.59 -7.45
N SER A 68 2.87 11.98 -7.99
CA SER A 68 2.63 12.07 -9.44
C SER A 68 3.26 13.30 -10.11
N ARG A 69 3.91 14.20 -9.35
CA ARG A 69 4.65 15.31 -9.94
C ARG A 69 5.86 14.78 -10.73
N PRO A 70 6.12 15.31 -11.94
CA PRO A 70 7.29 14.92 -12.71
C PRO A 70 8.59 15.27 -11.98
N ALA A 71 9.71 14.79 -12.51
CA ALA A 71 11.03 15.21 -12.05
C ALA A 71 11.21 16.73 -12.20
N ASP A 72 11.87 17.33 -11.21
CA ASP A 72 12.27 18.73 -11.18
C ASP A 72 13.75 18.85 -10.74
N ASP A 73 14.26 20.08 -10.67
CA ASP A 73 15.66 20.33 -10.36
C ASP A 73 16.05 19.84 -8.94
N ASP A 74 15.10 19.87 -7.99
CA ASP A 74 15.31 19.39 -6.62
C ASP A 74 15.14 17.86 -6.51
N HIS A 75 14.36 17.24 -7.42
CA HIS A 75 14.07 15.81 -7.45
C HIS A 75 14.24 15.21 -8.87
N PRO A 76 15.49 14.94 -9.31
CA PRO A 76 15.77 14.46 -10.67
C PRO A 76 15.16 13.08 -11.01
N TYR A 77 14.88 12.26 -10.00
CA TYR A 77 14.23 10.96 -10.14
C TYR A 77 12.71 11.01 -9.89
N GLY A 78 12.15 12.22 -9.75
CA GLY A 78 10.74 12.45 -9.47
C GLY A 78 10.35 12.31 -8.00
N HIS A 79 9.05 12.45 -7.75
CA HIS A 79 8.47 12.57 -6.43
C HIS A 79 7.89 11.26 -5.87
N GLY A 80 8.10 10.13 -6.55
CA GLY A 80 7.49 8.85 -6.15
C GLY A 80 7.69 8.50 -4.66
N LYS A 81 8.89 8.79 -4.11
CA LYS A 81 9.26 8.41 -2.72
C LYS A 81 8.35 9.06 -1.66
N PHE A 82 7.63 10.13 -1.98
CA PHE A 82 6.64 10.73 -1.10
C PHE A 82 5.43 9.81 -0.80
N GLU A 83 5.10 8.87 -1.70
CA GLU A 83 4.05 7.87 -1.45
C GLU A 83 4.46 6.89 -0.34
N ALA A 84 5.73 6.45 -0.34
CA ALA A 84 6.27 5.61 0.71
C ALA A 84 6.35 6.35 2.05
N LEU A 85 6.71 7.64 2.05
CA LEU A 85 6.69 8.46 3.26
C LEU A 85 5.27 8.62 3.83
N ALA A 86 4.27 8.83 2.98
CA ALA A 86 2.88 8.88 3.41
C ALA A 86 2.40 7.53 3.99
N SER A 87 2.81 6.42 3.39
CA SER A 87 2.56 5.07 3.90
C SER A 87 3.14 4.85 5.29
N LEU A 88 4.34 5.38 5.58
CA LEU A 88 4.90 5.39 6.94
C LEU A 88 4.07 6.25 7.90
N GLY A 89 3.58 7.41 7.45
CA GLY A 89 2.67 8.25 8.24
C GLY A 89 1.38 7.51 8.62
N ILE A 90 0.77 6.80 7.67
CA ILE A 90 -0.40 5.94 7.91
C ILE A 90 -0.06 4.84 8.93
N GLY A 91 1.06 4.14 8.73
CA GLY A 91 1.54 3.12 9.67
C GLY A 91 1.75 3.66 11.09
N MET A 92 2.25 4.89 11.22
CA MET A 92 2.39 5.56 12.51
C MET A 92 1.04 5.89 13.17
N MET A 93 0.07 6.42 12.40
CA MET A 93 -1.29 6.67 12.90
C MET A 93 -1.96 5.40 13.41
N ILE A 94 -1.88 4.31 12.63
CA ILE A 94 -2.41 3.00 13.04
C ILE A 94 -1.67 2.51 14.29
N GLY A 95 -0.34 2.63 14.33
CA GLY A 95 0.49 2.26 15.48
C GLY A 95 0.04 2.93 16.78
N ILE A 96 -0.19 4.24 16.75
CA ILE A 96 -0.67 5.00 17.92
C ILE A 96 -2.06 4.49 18.37
N ALA A 97 -2.98 4.27 17.44
CA ALA A 97 -4.29 3.73 17.78
C ALA A 97 -4.21 2.32 18.37
N MET A 98 -3.36 1.44 17.83
CA MET A 98 -3.19 0.10 18.38
C MET A 98 -2.69 0.11 19.83
N LEU A 99 -1.83 1.06 20.22
CA LEU A 99 -1.42 1.17 21.62
C LEU A 99 -2.61 1.46 22.54
N GLU A 100 -3.49 2.36 22.12
CA GLU A 100 -4.67 2.75 22.90
C GLU A 100 -5.73 1.64 22.91
N LEU A 101 -6.01 1.01 21.77
CA LEU A 101 -6.94 -0.12 21.67
C LEU A 101 -6.42 -1.35 22.41
N GLY A 102 -5.11 -1.60 22.38
CA GLY A 102 -4.48 -2.67 23.14
C GLY A 102 -4.62 -2.48 24.64
N ARG A 103 -4.49 -1.24 25.14
CA ARG A 103 -4.78 -0.91 26.54
C ARG A 103 -6.24 -1.17 26.88
N MET A 104 -7.20 -0.70 26.07
CA MET A 104 -8.63 -0.95 26.29
C MET A 104 -8.98 -2.44 26.30
N ALA A 105 -8.41 -3.22 25.38
CA ALA A 105 -8.61 -4.66 25.31
C ALA A 105 -8.07 -5.37 26.56
N LEU A 106 -6.87 -4.98 27.01
CA LEU A 106 -6.24 -5.55 28.21
C LEU A 106 -7.03 -5.19 29.48
N ASP A 107 -7.48 -3.93 29.60
CA ASP A 107 -8.31 -3.47 30.70
C ASP A 107 -9.66 -4.21 30.75
N SER A 108 -10.28 -4.43 29.59
CA SER A 108 -11.51 -5.22 29.49
C SER A 108 -11.31 -6.67 29.94
N LEU A 109 -10.16 -7.29 29.60
CA LEU A 109 -9.85 -8.67 29.99
C LEU A 109 -9.48 -8.84 31.46
N LEU A 110 -8.70 -7.90 32.02
CA LEU A 110 -8.11 -8.04 33.35
C LEU A 110 -8.99 -7.48 34.46
N HIS A 111 -9.73 -6.40 34.21
CA HIS A 111 -10.50 -5.69 35.23
C HIS A 111 -12.02 -5.99 35.17
N ASP A 112 -12.43 -7.03 34.43
CA ASP A 112 -13.83 -7.45 34.22
C ASP A 112 -14.77 -6.26 33.95
N ARG A 113 -14.32 -5.30 33.13
CA ARG A 113 -15.20 -4.21 32.69
C ARG A 113 -16.25 -4.79 31.77
N HIS A 114 -17.48 -4.92 32.28
CA HIS A 114 -18.62 -5.37 31.51
C HIS A 114 -19.08 -4.26 30.57
N PRO A 115 -18.98 -4.44 29.24
CA PRO A 115 -19.54 -3.48 28.30
C PRO A 115 -21.06 -3.44 28.50
N VAL A 116 -21.62 -2.24 28.63
CA VAL A 116 -23.08 -2.08 28.74
C VAL A 116 -23.65 -2.07 27.32
N VAL A 117 -24.06 -3.25 26.85
CA VAL A 117 -24.74 -3.38 25.55
C VAL A 117 -26.18 -2.91 25.69
N THR A 118 -26.45 -1.66 25.30
CA THR A 118 -27.80 -1.11 25.25
C THR A 118 -28.46 -1.41 23.90
N PRO A 119 -29.79 -1.64 23.81
CA PRO A 119 -30.48 -1.83 22.54
C PRO A 119 -30.26 -0.70 21.53
N MET A 120 -30.12 0.55 22.02
CA MET A 120 -29.76 1.71 21.21
C MET A 120 -28.43 1.51 20.46
N MET A 121 -27.45 0.85 21.06
CA MET A 121 -26.14 0.64 20.44
C MET A 121 -26.17 -0.47 19.40
N ALA A 122 -26.95 -1.52 19.64
CA ALA A 122 -27.20 -2.52 18.61
C ALA A 122 -27.87 -1.87 17.38
N VAL A 123 -28.83 -0.96 17.58
CA VAL A 123 -29.46 -0.20 16.50
C VAL A 123 -28.44 0.67 15.76
N VAL A 124 -27.58 1.40 16.49
CA VAL A 124 -26.53 2.22 15.86
C VAL A 124 -25.57 1.35 15.06
N MET A 125 -25.05 0.26 15.64
CA MET A 125 -24.09 -0.61 14.97
C MET A 125 -24.68 -1.28 13.72
N VAL A 126 -25.93 -1.76 13.81
CA VAL A 126 -26.66 -2.26 12.63
C VAL A 126 -26.88 -1.15 11.60
N GLY A 127 -27.20 0.07 12.05
CA GLY A 127 -27.29 1.24 11.19
C GLY A 127 -25.96 1.52 10.45
N THR A 128 -24.83 1.49 11.16
CA THR A 128 -23.50 1.68 10.54
C THR A 128 -23.15 0.58 9.55
N LEU A 129 -23.52 -0.68 9.84
CA LEU A 129 -23.38 -1.80 8.93
C LEU A 129 -24.17 -1.58 7.64
N LEU A 130 -25.43 -1.14 7.74
CA LEU A 130 -26.27 -0.83 6.59
C LEU A 130 -25.71 0.33 5.76
N VAL A 131 -25.19 1.37 6.41
CA VAL A 131 -24.52 2.49 5.72
C VAL A 131 -23.29 1.99 4.97
N ASN A 132 -22.40 1.22 5.61
CA ASN A 132 -21.19 0.69 4.95
C ASN A 132 -21.53 -0.24 3.78
N LEU A 133 -22.58 -1.07 3.89
CA LEU A 133 -23.07 -1.89 2.78
C LEU A 133 -23.62 -1.04 1.63
N ALA A 134 -24.36 0.03 1.94
CA ALA A 134 -24.86 0.96 0.94
C ALA A 134 -23.71 1.69 0.23
N VAL A 135 -22.72 2.20 0.99
CA VAL A 135 -21.50 2.83 0.48
C VAL A 135 -20.76 1.86 -0.45
N THR A 136 -20.47 0.63 0.01
CA THR A 136 -19.80 -0.41 -0.79
C THR A 136 -20.52 -0.67 -2.11
N THR A 137 -21.85 -0.73 -2.08
CA THR A 137 -22.67 -0.96 -3.29
C THR A 137 -22.61 0.23 -4.25
N ILE A 138 -22.65 1.46 -3.73
CA ILE A 138 -22.56 2.68 -4.52
C ILE A 138 -21.17 2.82 -5.13
N GLU A 139 -20.10 2.63 -4.35
CA GLU A 139 -18.71 2.66 -4.78
C GLU A 139 -18.46 1.68 -5.91
N ARG A 140 -18.87 0.42 -5.72
CA ARG A 140 -18.69 -0.61 -6.74
C ARG A 140 -19.41 -0.27 -8.03
N ARG A 141 -20.68 0.14 -7.96
CA ARG A 141 -21.48 0.53 -9.14
C ARG A 141 -20.86 1.72 -9.87
N GLN A 142 -20.40 2.74 -9.14
CA GLN A 142 -19.76 3.90 -9.74
C GLN A 142 -18.35 3.57 -10.26
N GLY A 143 -17.61 2.69 -9.59
CA GLY A 143 -16.31 2.20 -10.03
C GLY A 143 -16.38 1.43 -11.35
N GLU A 144 -17.38 0.55 -11.51
CA GLU A 144 -17.66 -0.15 -12.76
C GLU A 144 -18.14 0.82 -13.86
N LYS A 145 -19.07 1.73 -13.53
CA LYS A 145 -19.63 2.70 -14.50
C LYS A 145 -18.59 3.72 -14.99
N LEU A 146 -17.72 4.20 -14.10
CA LEU A 146 -16.71 5.21 -14.38
C LEU A 146 -15.35 4.61 -14.76
N GLN A 147 -15.24 3.27 -14.75
CA GLN A 147 -13.99 2.52 -14.98
C GLN A 147 -12.86 3.07 -14.09
N SER A 148 -13.15 3.19 -12.79
CA SER A 148 -12.22 3.76 -11.81
C SER A 148 -11.64 2.65 -10.93
N PRO A 149 -10.36 2.29 -11.10
CA PRO A 149 -9.68 1.36 -10.22
C PRO A 149 -9.68 1.83 -8.75
N LEU A 150 -9.60 3.14 -8.54
CA LEU A 150 -9.64 3.76 -7.21
C LEU A 150 -10.96 3.48 -6.49
N LEU A 151 -12.11 3.73 -7.12
CA LEU A 151 -13.43 3.45 -6.52
C LEU A 151 -13.64 1.95 -6.28
N LEU A 152 -13.09 1.08 -7.14
CA LEU A 152 -13.17 -0.37 -6.96
C LEU A 152 -12.28 -0.87 -5.82
N ALA A 153 -11.11 -0.26 -5.63
CA ALA A 153 -10.23 -0.54 -4.50
C ALA A 153 -10.88 -0.09 -3.18
N ASP A 154 -11.46 1.12 -3.14
CA ASP A 154 -12.16 1.65 -1.97
C ASP A 154 -13.37 0.77 -1.60
N ALA A 155 -14.16 0.32 -2.59
CA ALA A 155 -15.26 -0.63 -2.36
C ALA A 155 -14.82 -1.93 -1.69
N ARG A 156 -13.65 -2.47 -2.05
CA ARG A 156 -13.09 -3.68 -1.44
C ARG A 156 -12.59 -3.42 -0.02
N HIS A 157 -12.10 -2.21 0.23
CA HIS A 157 -11.69 -1.76 1.55
C HIS A 157 -12.91 -1.65 2.48
N THR A 158 -13.93 -0.89 2.08
CA THR A 158 -15.19 -0.74 2.85
C THR A 158 -15.86 -2.08 3.13
N LEU A 159 -15.76 -3.05 2.20
CA LEU A 159 -16.25 -4.41 2.42
C LEU A 159 -15.47 -5.17 3.52
N SER A 160 -14.18 -4.92 3.67
CA SER A 160 -13.38 -5.48 4.75
C SER A 160 -13.83 -4.94 6.11
N ASP A 161 -14.15 -3.65 6.18
CA ASP A 161 -14.68 -2.98 7.39
C ASP A 161 -16.05 -3.52 7.80
N VAL A 162 -16.88 -3.92 6.83
CA VAL A 162 -18.12 -4.65 7.10
C VAL A 162 -17.85 -5.96 7.84
N GLY A 163 -16.80 -6.70 7.47
CA GLY A 163 -16.37 -7.92 8.18
C GLY A 163 -15.98 -7.65 9.62
N VAL A 164 -15.23 -6.58 9.87
CA VAL A 164 -14.85 -6.14 11.24
C VAL A 164 -16.08 -5.73 12.04
N THR A 165 -16.98 -4.94 11.45
CA THR A 165 -18.24 -4.50 12.07
C THR A 165 -19.12 -5.70 12.44
N LEU A 166 -19.20 -6.73 11.59
CA LEU A 166 -19.91 -7.98 11.87
C LEU A 166 -19.30 -8.77 13.04
N ALA A 167 -17.96 -8.81 13.13
CA ALA A 167 -17.28 -9.44 14.26
C ALA A 167 -17.63 -8.72 15.59
N VAL A 168 -17.68 -7.39 15.58
CA VAL A 168 -18.10 -6.59 16.75
C VAL A 168 -19.58 -6.80 17.08
N LEU A 169 -20.48 -6.83 16.09
CA LEU A 169 -21.89 -7.17 16.33
C LEU A 169 -22.04 -8.59 16.93
N GLY A 170 -21.23 -9.55 16.48
CA GLY A 170 -21.14 -10.88 17.07
C GLY A 170 -20.68 -10.85 18.52
N SER A 171 -19.68 -10.03 18.86
CA SER A 171 -19.22 -9.84 20.24
C SER A 171 -20.32 -9.27 21.13
N MET A 172 -21.04 -8.25 20.66
CA MET A 172 -22.18 -7.66 21.38
C MET A 172 -23.28 -8.70 21.66
N GLY A 173 -23.58 -9.57 20.68
CA GLY A 173 -24.53 -10.67 20.86
C GLY A 173 -24.09 -11.66 21.94
N LEU A 174 -22.80 -12.02 21.97
CA LEU A 174 -22.23 -12.89 23.01
C LEU A 174 -22.25 -12.24 24.40
N VAL A 175 -21.93 -10.95 24.49
CA VAL A 175 -22.04 -10.18 25.73
C VAL A 175 -23.49 -10.18 26.24
N TRP A 176 -24.47 -10.02 25.34
CA TRP A 176 -25.90 -10.07 25.68
C TRP A 176 -26.34 -11.46 26.18
N LEU A 177 -25.73 -12.54 25.65
CA LEU A 177 -25.93 -13.92 26.12
C LEU A 177 -25.23 -14.24 27.45
N GLY A 178 -24.55 -13.27 28.08
CA GLY A 178 -23.89 -13.44 29.37
C GLY A 178 -22.39 -13.77 29.29
N PHE A 179 -21.75 -13.58 28.13
CA PHE A 179 -20.30 -13.77 27.95
C PHE A 179 -19.56 -12.42 27.82
N PRO A 180 -19.36 -11.67 28.92
CA PRO A 180 -18.78 -10.32 28.86
C PRO A 180 -17.34 -10.27 28.32
N LYS A 181 -16.57 -11.34 28.52
CA LYS A 181 -15.18 -11.44 28.02
C LYS A 181 -15.08 -11.53 26.49
N ALA A 182 -16.21 -11.78 25.80
CA ALA A 182 -16.25 -11.84 24.35
C ALA A 182 -15.84 -10.51 23.69
N ASP A 183 -16.19 -9.37 24.29
CA ASP A 183 -15.83 -8.03 23.77
C ASP A 183 -14.31 -7.86 23.68
N GLY A 184 -13.59 -8.14 24.77
CA GLY A 184 -12.14 -8.02 24.79
C GLY A 184 -11.43 -9.08 23.92
N ILE A 185 -11.95 -10.32 23.84
CA ILE A 185 -11.39 -11.35 22.94
C ILE A 185 -11.52 -10.93 21.47
N VAL A 186 -12.69 -10.43 21.06
CA VAL A 186 -12.90 -9.94 19.70
C VAL A 186 -12.07 -8.70 19.44
N THR A 187 -11.93 -7.79 20.41
CA THR A 187 -11.06 -6.61 20.31
C THR A 187 -9.61 -7.02 20.07
N LEU A 188 -9.09 -8.04 20.79
CA LEU A 188 -7.75 -8.59 20.53
C LEU A 188 -7.63 -9.20 19.14
N GLY A 189 -8.66 -9.89 18.67
CA GLY A 189 -8.70 -10.42 17.31
C GLY A 189 -8.59 -9.33 16.23
N VAL A 190 -9.38 -8.26 16.38
CA VAL A 190 -9.32 -7.07 15.51
C VAL A 190 -7.94 -6.43 15.57
N LEU A 191 -7.36 -6.27 16.77
CA LEU A 191 -6.02 -5.72 16.96
C LEU A 191 -4.96 -6.50 16.17
N VAL A 192 -5.00 -7.83 16.18
CA VAL A 192 -4.05 -8.68 15.42
C VAL A 192 -4.20 -8.49 13.92
N VAL A 193 -5.44 -8.41 13.41
CA VAL A 193 -5.71 -8.17 11.98
C VAL A 193 -5.16 -6.80 11.57
N VAL A 194 -5.49 -5.75 12.31
CA VAL A 194 -5.03 -4.38 12.05
C VAL A 194 -3.50 -4.29 12.13
N ALA A 195 -2.88 -4.93 13.12
CA ALA A 195 -1.42 -4.98 13.26
C ALA A 195 -0.74 -5.65 12.07
N ARG A 196 -1.31 -6.73 11.54
CA ARG A 196 -0.77 -7.43 10.36
C ARG A 196 -0.84 -6.55 9.11
N VAL A 197 -1.93 -5.81 8.92
CA VAL A 197 -2.08 -4.85 7.81
C VAL A 197 -1.08 -3.72 7.95
N ALA A 198 -1.01 -3.08 9.13
CA ALA A 198 -0.08 -1.99 9.41
C ALA A 198 1.39 -2.40 9.19
N TRP A 199 1.77 -3.60 9.66
CA TRP A 199 3.11 -4.15 9.44
C TRP A 199 3.43 -4.33 7.95
N GLY A 200 2.46 -4.79 7.16
CA GLY A 200 2.60 -4.91 5.71
C GLY A 200 2.89 -3.56 5.04
N ILE A 201 2.10 -2.53 5.39
CA ILE A 201 2.26 -1.16 4.88
C ILE A 201 3.65 -0.60 5.24
N VAL A 202 4.04 -0.69 6.51
CA VAL A 202 5.34 -0.19 6.98
C VAL A 202 6.49 -0.95 6.31
N LYS A 203 6.41 -2.29 6.23
CA LYS A 203 7.45 -3.11 5.59
C LYS A 203 7.62 -2.74 4.11
N GLN A 204 6.53 -2.53 3.38
CA GLN A 204 6.57 -2.11 1.97
C GLN A 204 7.20 -0.72 1.83
N ALA A 205 6.80 0.23 2.68
CA ALA A 205 7.32 1.59 2.65
C ALA A 205 8.82 1.66 2.99
N VAL A 206 9.25 0.95 4.05
CA VAL A 206 10.67 0.80 4.38
C VAL A 206 11.43 0.14 3.24
N GLY A 207 10.85 -0.89 2.60
CA GLY A 207 11.46 -1.55 1.45
C GLY A 207 11.71 -0.59 0.27
N ILE A 208 10.75 0.28 -0.01
CA ILE A 208 10.88 1.33 -1.05
C ILE A 208 11.98 2.33 -0.68
N LEU A 209 11.99 2.81 0.57
CA LEU A 209 12.95 3.82 1.01
C LEU A 209 14.38 3.29 1.16
N SER A 210 14.53 2.00 1.44
CA SER A 210 15.82 1.30 1.54
C SER A 210 16.33 0.73 0.22
N ASP A 211 15.67 1.05 -0.90
CA ASP A 211 16.01 0.55 -2.24
C ASP A 211 16.12 -0.99 -2.30
N THR A 212 15.16 -1.69 -1.69
CA THR A 212 15.07 -3.15 -1.76
C THR A 212 14.92 -3.62 -3.21
N ALA A 213 15.65 -4.68 -3.57
CA ALA A 213 15.63 -5.27 -4.91
C ALA A 213 14.22 -5.61 -5.39
N ARG A 214 13.91 -5.24 -6.64
CA ARG A 214 12.58 -5.41 -7.26
C ARG A 214 12.51 -6.57 -8.24
N LEU A 215 13.61 -6.81 -8.94
CA LEU A 215 13.75 -7.88 -9.90
C LEU A 215 14.67 -8.97 -9.35
N ASP A 216 14.41 -10.20 -9.74
CA ASP A 216 15.36 -11.30 -9.52
C ASP A 216 16.64 -11.02 -10.33
N PRO A 217 17.79 -10.77 -9.68
CA PRO A 217 19.04 -10.48 -10.37
C PRO A 217 19.45 -11.57 -11.35
N GLN A 218 19.13 -12.83 -11.04
CA GLN A 218 19.48 -13.97 -11.89
C GLN A 218 18.67 -13.97 -13.19
N LYS A 219 17.39 -13.61 -13.11
CA LYS A 219 16.52 -13.50 -14.30
C LYS A 219 17.01 -12.37 -15.21
N VAL A 220 17.32 -11.20 -14.65
CA VAL A 220 17.87 -10.05 -15.40
C VAL A 220 19.20 -10.41 -16.05
N MET A 221 20.10 -11.08 -15.32
CA MET A 221 21.38 -11.53 -15.86
C MET A 221 21.21 -12.51 -17.03
N ASN A 222 20.34 -13.51 -16.88
CA ASN A 222 20.08 -14.50 -17.93
C ASN A 222 19.51 -13.86 -19.21
N LEU A 223 18.64 -12.86 -19.07
CA LEU A 223 18.08 -12.12 -20.22
C LEU A 223 19.14 -11.25 -20.90
N THR A 224 19.99 -10.59 -20.11
CA THR A 224 21.08 -9.77 -20.62
C THR A 224 22.08 -10.60 -21.42
N LEU A 225 22.41 -11.80 -20.95
CA LEU A 225 23.30 -12.74 -21.63
C LEU A 225 22.75 -13.31 -22.95
N GLN A 226 21.44 -13.16 -23.22
CA GLN A 226 20.84 -13.55 -24.50
C GLN A 226 21.10 -12.52 -25.60
N VAL A 227 21.55 -11.30 -25.25
CA VAL A 227 21.85 -10.25 -26.22
C VAL A 227 23.19 -10.56 -26.90
N PRO A 228 23.24 -10.73 -28.24
CA PRO A 228 24.47 -11.05 -28.94
C PRO A 228 25.54 -9.98 -28.72
N GLY A 229 26.75 -10.40 -28.35
CA GLY A 229 27.88 -9.49 -28.06
C GLY A 229 28.14 -9.27 -26.57
N VAL A 230 27.17 -9.56 -25.70
CA VAL A 230 27.38 -9.58 -24.25
C VAL A 230 28.11 -10.87 -23.86
N ARG A 231 29.30 -10.76 -23.25
CA ARG A 231 30.11 -11.91 -22.82
C ARG A 231 29.87 -12.29 -21.35
N SER A 232 29.57 -11.30 -20.52
CA SER A 232 29.31 -11.47 -19.09
C SER A 232 28.37 -10.36 -18.62
N CYS A 233 27.58 -10.63 -17.58
CA CYS A 233 26.75 -9.65 -16.90
C CYS A 233 26.92 -9.83 -15.39
N ARG A 234 27.10 -8.74 -14.65
CA ARG A 234 27.38 -8.76 -13.21
C ARG A 234 26.91 -7.47 -12.52
N ASP A 235 26.95 -7.48 -11.19
CA ASP A 235 26.56 -6.36 -10.33
C ASP A 235 25.14 -5.83 -10.62
N VAL A 236 24.21 -6.72 -10.97
CA VAL A 236 22.80 -6.37 -11.24
C VAL A 236 22.16 -5.85 -9.96
N ARG A 237 21.65 -4.62 -10.02
CA ARG A 237 20.92 -3.95 -8.94
C ARG A 237 19.60 -3.45 -9.50
N SER A 238 18.54 -3.54 -8.72
CA SER A 238 17.25 -2.96 -9.06
C SER A 238 16.68 -2.24 -7.86
N ARG A 239 15.99 -1.13 -8.10
CA ARG A 239 15.33 -0.32 -7.07
C ARG A 239 14.08 0.33 -7.62
N GLY A 240 13.27 0.94 -6.75
CA GLY A 240 12.10 1.73 -7.15
C GLY A 240 10.78 1.20 -6.58
N MET A 241 9.69 1.56 -7.26
CA MET A 241 8.31 1.30 -6.84
C MET A 241 7.60 0.34 -7.80
N GLU A 242 6.40 -0.05 -7.43
CA GLU A 242 5.53 -0.80 -8.32
C GLU A 242 5.23 0.05 -9.57
N GLY A 243 5.52 -0.49 -10.75
CA GLY A 243 5.38 0.21 -12.03
C GLY A 243 6.49 1.21 -12.38
N THR A 244 7.47 1.45 -11.49
CA THR A 244 8.63 2.32 -11.78
C THR A 244 9.91 1.72 -11.18
N VAL A 245 10.55 0.84 -11.95
CA VAL A 245 11.77 0.12 -11.57
C VAL A 245 12.96 0.68 -12.33
N TYR A 246 14.04 0.94 -11.60
CA TYR A 246 15.34 1.33 -12.13
C TYR A 246 16.28 0.12 -12.03
N VAL A 247 17.06 -0.13 -13.07
CA VAL A 247 18.01 -1.24 -13.11
C VAL A 247 19.41 -0.71 -13.42
N ASP A 248 20.38 -1.08 -12.60
CA ASP A 248 21.80 -0.84 -12.87
C ASP A 248 22.48 -2.18 -13.08
N LEU A 249 23.27 -2.31 -14.15
CA LEU A 249 24.05 -3.53 -14.39
C LEU A 249 25.36 -3.24 -15.10
N LYS A 250 26.28 -4.21 -15.04
CA LYS A 250 27.54 -4.17 -15.77
C LYS A 250 27.61 -5.30 -16.78
N ILE A 251 28.03 -4.99 -17.99
CA ILE A 251 28.27 -5.98 -19.04
C ILE A 251 29.72 -5.98 -19.48
N GLU A 252 30.26 -7.16 -19.78
CA GLU A 252 31.57 -7.31 -20.42
C GLU A 252 31.39 -7.55 -21.92
N VAL A 253 32.09 -6.79 -22.75
CA VAL A 253 31.99 -6.84 -24.22
C VAL A 253 33.36 -6.98 -24.88
N ASP A 254 33.43 -7.13 -26.20
CA ASP A 254 34.72 -7.21 -26.89
C ASP A 254 35.50 -5.87 -26.76
N PRO A 255 36.77 -5.88 -26.28
CA PRO A 255 37.60 -4.68 -26.17
C PRO A 255 37.86 -3.94 -27.49
N GLN A 256 37.64 -4.58 -28.64
CA GLN A 256 37.84 -3.98 -29.96
C GLN A 256 36.63 -3.19 -30.47
N LEU A 257 35.49 -3.22 -29.76
CA LEU A 257 34.32 -2.44 -30.15
C LEU A 257 34.61 -0.95 -30.02
N THR A 258 34.14 -0.19 -31.01
CA THR A 258 34.08 1.27 -30.91
C THR A 258 33.06 1.69 -29.85
N THR A 259 33.19 2.90 -29.32
CA THR A 259 32.23 3.46 -28.36
C THR A 259 30.79 3.46 -28.89
N ALA A 260 30.61 3.71 -30.20
CA ALA A 260 29.30 3.66 -30.85
C ALA A 260 28.70 2.24 -30.82
N GLN A 261 29.49 1.22 -31.16
CA GLN A 261 29.03 -0.17 -31.12
C GLN A 261 28.75 -0.67 -29.70
N ALA A 262 29.56 -0.23 -28.73
CA ALA A 262 29.31 -0.52 -27.33
C ALA A 262 28.01 0.12 -26.82
N HIS A 263 27.71 1.35 -27.27
CA HIS A 263 26.44 2.03 -26.97
C HIS A 263 25.25 1.33 -27.60
N GLU A 264 25.32 0.95 -28.89
CA GLU A 264 24.26 0.17 -29.56
C GLU A 264 23.97 -1.16 -28.84
N LEU A 265 25.00 -1.80 -28.30
CA LEU A 265 24.85 -3.02 -27.51
C LEU A 265 24.18 -2.75 -26.15
N ALA A 266 24.51 -1.64 -25.50
CA ALA A 266 23.84 -1.21 -24.27
C ALA A 266 22.36 -0.91 -24.51
N ASP A 267 22.03 -0.19 -25.60
CA ASP A 267 20.65 0.10 -26.00
C ASP A 267 19.85 -1.17 -26.28
N ALA A 268 20.48 -2.18 -26.89
CA ALA A 268 19.87 -3.48 -27.13
C ALA A 268 19.56 -4.23 -25.82
N VAL A 269 20.43 -4.12 -24.81
CA VAL A 269 20.20 -4.67 -23.47
C VAL A 269 19.05 -3.95 -22.77
N GLU A 270 19.04 -2.62 -22.80
CA GLU A 270 17.96 -1.81 -22.24
C GLU A 270 16.60 -2.19 -22.85
N ALA A 271 16.50 -2.18 -24.18
CA ALA A 271 15.27 -2.52 -24.89
C ALA A 271 14.80 -3.94 -24.58
N ARG A 272 15.72 -4.91 -24.44
CA ARG A 272 15.39 -6.30 -24.10
C ARG A 272 14.82 -6.42 -22.68
N LEU A 273 15.37 -5.68 -21.73
CA LEU A 273 14.90 -5.69 -20.34
C LEU A 273 13.56 -4.98 -20.20
N GLN A 274 13.38 -3.82 -20.85
CA GLN A 274 12.10 -3.09 -20.87
C GLN A 274 10.98 -3.88 -21.56
N ALA A 275 11.31 -4.67 -22.60
CA ALA A 275 10.33 -5.54 -23.26
C ALA A 275 9.87 -6.72 -22.37
N GLU A 276 10.74 -7.25 -21.51
CA GLU A 276 10.41 -8.33 -20.59
C GLU A 276 9.72 -7.85 -19.31
N PHE A 277 10.17 -6.70 -18.81
CA PHE A 277 9.73 -6.09 -17.56
C PHE A 277 9.12 -4.71 -17.87
N PRO A 278 7.82 -4.63 -18.21
CA PRO A 278 7.16 -3.37 -18.54
C PRO A 278 7.19 -2.32 -17.43
N GLU A 279 7.44 -2.74 -16.17
CA GLU A 279 7.63 -1.86 -15.03
C GLU A 279 9.01 -1.18 -14.96
N VAL A 280 9.98 -1.59 -15.79
CA VAL A 280 11.31 -0.96 -15.85
C VAL A 280 11.24 0.31 -16.68
N VAL A 281 11.57 1.44 -16.05
CA VAL A 281 11.50 2.77 -16.68
C VAL A 281 12.84 3.28 -17.17
N ASP A 282 13.93 2.79 -16.59
CA ASP A 282 15.28 3.25 -16.88
C ASP A 282 16.30 2.13 -16.55
N VAL A 283 17.29 1.96 -17.43
CA VAL A 283 18.33 0.95 -17.30
C VAL A 283 19.69 1.60 -17.53
N VAL A 284 20.54 1.61 -16.51
CA VAL A 284 21.92 2.08 -16.63
C VAL A 284 22.84 0.88 -16.85
N VAL A 285 23.39 0.80 -18.06
CA VAL A 285 24.34 -0.24 -18.46
C VAL A 285 25.76 0.30 -18.43
N HIS A 286 26.58 -0.17 -17.50
CA HIS A 286 28.00 0.12 -17.49
C HIS A 286 28.76 -0.92 -18.33
N VAL A 287 29.42 -0.47 -19.40
CA VAL A 287 30.13 -1.34 -20.33
C VAL A 287 31.60 -1.46 -19.93
N GLU A 288 32.05 -2.68 -19.67
CA GLU A 288 33.44 -3.01 -19.36
C GLU A 288 34.06 -3.86 -20.51
N PRO A 289 35.34 -3.68 -20.82
CA PRO A 289 36.03 -4.57 -21.74
C PRO A 289 36.23 -5.94 -21.10
N ALA A 290 35.90 -7.02 -21.82
CA ALA A 290 36.16 -8.38 -21.35
C ALA A 290 37.67 -8.57 -21.15
N LEU A 291 38.07 -8.86 -19.91
CA LEU A 291 39.47 -9.06 -19.56
C LEU A 291 40.07 -10.23 -20.35
N LEU A 292 41.26 -10.02 -20.92
CA LEU A 292 42.07 -11.13 -21.43
C LEU A 292 42.39 -12.09 -20.27
N PRO A 293 42.47 -13.42 -20.50
CA PRO A 293 42.67 -14.43 -19.46
C PRO A 293 43.82 -14.15 -18.48
N SER A 294 44.88 -13.49 -18.95
CA SER A 294 46.06 -13.09 -18.16
C SER A 294 45.76 -12.04 -17.07
N SER A 295 44.71 -11.24 -17.23
CA SER A 295 44.38 -10.10 -16.35
C SER A 295 43.48 -10.52 -15.18
N ARG A 296 42.67 -11.58 -15.34
CA ARG A 296 41.81 -12.13 -14.27
C ARG A 296 42.61 -12.71 -13.10
N ALA A 297 43.80 -13.24 -13.35
CA ALA A 297 44.68 -13.78 -12.31
C ALA A 297 45.26 -12.71 -11.37
N GLN A 298 45.35 -11.45 -11.81
CA GLN A 298 45.93 -10.34 -11.02
C GLN A 298 44.89 -9.56 -10.19
N LEU A 299 43.60 -9.66 -10.54
CA LEU A 299 42.52 -9.00 -9.80
C LEU A 299 41.92 -9.88 -8.71
N SER A 300 42.07 -11.21 -8.78
CA SER A 300 41.59 -12.13 -7.73
C SER A 300 42.46 -12.09 -6.45
N THR A 301 43.59 -11.38 -6.45
CA THR A 301 44.57 -11.33 -5.34
C THR A 301 44.56 -10.01 -4.57
N ARG A 302 43.57 -9.15 -4.81
CA ARG A 302 43.36 -7.88 -4.09
C ARG A 302 41.98 -7.79 -3.48
#